data_AF-A0AAE3K2N3-F1
#
_entry.id   AF-A0AAE3K2N3-F1
#
_cell.length_a   1.000
_cell.length_b   1.000
_cell.length_c   1.000
_cell.angle_alpha   90.00
_cell.angle_beta   90.00
_cell.angle_gamma   90.00
#
_symmetry.space_group_name_H-M   'P 1'
#
loop_
_entity.id
_entity.type
_entity.pdbx_description
1 polymer ?
#
loop_
_entity_poly.entity_id
_entity_poly.type
_entity_poly.pdbx_seq_one_letter_code
_entity_poly.pdbx_strand_id
1 'polypeptide(L)' 'MLKKLGAVGIVGLLALLGGIVLIAYESLVIAGGLALVLAGLGLMVRSLIQSVLGSMGMGGMF' A
#
# COMPACT_ATOMS: atom_id res chain seq x y z
N MET A 1 4.31 -5.73 -9.55
CA MET A 1 4.59 -4.34 -10.00
C MET A 1 5.87 -3.73 -9.42
N LEU A 2 6.69 -4.49 -8.68
CA LEU A 2 7.89 -3.97 -7.99
C LEU A 2 8.89 -3.26 -8.91
N LYS A 3 9.01 -3.70 -10.17
CA LYS A 3 9.83 -3.03 -11.20
C LYS A 3 9.29 -1.65 -11.66
N LYS A 4 8.00 -1.35 -11.42
CA LYS A 4 7.34 -0.08 -11.75
C LYS A 4 7.14 0.83 -10.53
N LEU A 5 7.54 0.38 -9.34
CA LEU A 5 7.32 1.10 -8.07
C LEU A 5 8.24 2.32 -7.92
N GLY A 6 9.29 2.42 -8.75
CA GLY A 6 10.35 3.41 -8.61
C GLY A 6 11.18 3.19 -7.33
N ALA A 7 12.31 3.89 -7.21
CA ALA A 7 13.15 3.80 -6.01
C ALA A 7 12.38 4.18 -4.73
N VAL A 8 11.53 5.20 -4.81
CA VAL A 8 10.71 5.69 -3.68
C VAL A 8 9.70 4.65 -3.21
N GLY A 9 9.02 3.97 -4.12
CA GLY A 9 8.03 2.96 -3.74
C GLY A 9 8.67 1.70 -3.13
N ILE A 10 9.88 1.34 -3.55
CA ILE A 10 10.64 0.25 -2.92
C ILE A 10 11.03 0.62 -1.49
N VAL A 11 11.55 1.84 -1.27
CA VAL A 11 11.87 2.34 0.08
C VAL A 11 10.62 2.37 0.97
N GLY A 12 9.48 2.83 0.42
CA GLY A 12 8.20 2.81 1.15
C GLY A 12 7.75 1.40 1.52
N LEU A 13 7.91 0.42 0.62
CA LEU A 13 7.58 -0.97 0.90
C LEU A 13 8.50 -1.55 1.99
N LEU A 14 9.79 -1.25 1.96
CA LEU A 14 10.74 -1.67 3.00
C LEU A 14 10.40 -1.05 4.36
N ALA A 15 10.03 0.22 4.39
CA ALA A 15 9.59 0.89 5.61
C ALA A 15 8.30 0.27 6.17
N LEU A 16 7.34 -0.06 5.30
CA LEU A 16 6.09 -0.72 5.68
C LEU A 16 6.36 -2.11 6.29
N LEU A 17 7.15 -2.94 5.61
CA LEU A 17 7.49 -4.27 6.09
C LEU A 17 8.31 -4.20 7.39
N GLY A 18 9.29 -3.28 7.45
CA GLY A 18 10.10 -3.06 8.65
C GLY A 18 9.25 -2.61 9.84
N GLY A 19 8.29 -1.70 9.64
CA GLY A 19 7.37 -1.25 10.68
C GLY A 19 6.49 -2.38 11.20
N ILE A 20 5.89 -3.18 10.31
CA ILE A 20 5.06 -4.32 10.71
C ILE A 20 5.88 -5.35 11.50
N VAL A 21 7.09 -5.67 11.06
CA VAL A 21 7.99 -6.59 11.77
C VAL A 21 8.35 -6.03 13.15
N LEU A 22 8.63 -4.73 13.25
CA LEU A 22 8.95 -4.07 14.51
C LEU A 22 7.77 -4.12 15.51
N ILE A 23 6.54 -3.92 15.03
CA ILE A 23 5.33 -4.06 15.85
C ILE A 23 5.08 -5.52 16.23
N ALA A 24 5.37 -6.46 15.34
CA ALA A 24 5.18 -7.88 15.58
C ALA A 24 6.07 -8.44 16.70
N TYR A 25 7.23 -7.80 16.98
CA TYR A 25 8.06 -8.14 18.13
C TYR A 25 7.33 -7.90 19.47
N GLU A 26 6.46 -6.90 19.54
CA GLU A 26 5.73 -6.56 20.77
C GLU A 26 4.37 -7.28 20.83
N SER A 27 3.62 -7.29 19.73
CA SER A 27 2.31 -7.95 19.68
C SER A 27 1.90 -8.33 18.26
N LEU A 28 1.79 -9.64 18.02
CA LEU A 28 1.27 -10.19 16.77
C LEU A 28 -0.17 -9.75 16.48
N VAL A 29 -0.99 -9.56 17.52
CA VAL A 29 -2.40 -9.14 17.36
C VAL A 29 -2.45 -7.70 16.85
N ILE A 30 -1.64 -6.80 17.42
CA ILE A 30 -1.57 -5.40 16.98
C ILE A 30 -0.98 -5.31 15.57
N ALA A 31 0.09 -6.06 15.29
CA ALA A 31 0.70 -6.11 13.96
C ALA A 31 -0.29 -6.60 12.90
N GLY A 32 -1.08 -7.63 13.20
CA GLY A 32 -2.14 -8.13 12.32
C GLY A 32 -3.23 -7.09 12.06
N GLY A 33 -3.69 -6.39 13.10
CA GLY A 33 -4.65 -5.29 12.97
C GLY A 33 -4.12 -4.14 12.10
N LEU A 34 -2.88 -3.72 12.33
CA LEU A 34 -2.23 -2.67 11.54
C LEU A 34 -2.00 -3.09 10.09
N ALA A 35 -1.60 -4.34 9.85
CA ALA A 35 -1.44 -4.87 8.49
C ALA A 35 -2.77 -4.83 7.71
N LEU A 36 -3.89 -5.16 8.35
CA LEU A 36 -5.22 -5.06 7.75
C LEU A 36 -5.61 -3.60 7.45
N VAL A 37 -5.33 -2.67 8.36
CA VAL A 37 -5.56 -1.23 8.14
C VAL A 37 -4.76 -0.74 6.93
N LEU A 38 -3.48 -1.08 6.85
CA LEU A 38 -2.61 -0.70 5.73
C LEU A 38 -3.06 -1.32 4.40
N ALA A 39 -3.50 -2.58 4.42
CA ALA A 39 -4.07 -3.23 3.24
C ALA A 39 -5.33 -2.50 2.76
N GLY A 40 -6.25 -2.16 3.68
CA GLY A 40 -7.46 -1.40 3.39
C GLY A 40 -7.17 -0.02 2.81
N LEU A 41 -6.19 0.70 3.39
CA LEU A 41 -5.71 1.97 2.86
C LEU A 41 -5.16 1.83 1.43
N GLY A 42 -4.37 0.79 1.17
CA GLY A 42 -3.85 0.50 -0.18
C GLY A 42 -4.97 0.27 -1.20
N LEU A 43 -6.03 -0.44 -0.82
CA LEU A 43 -7.21 -0.65 -1.66
C LEU A 43 -7.96 0.67 -1.92
N MET A 44 -8.15 1.50 -0.89
CA MET A 44 -8.79 2.82 -1.03
C MET A 44 -7.97 3.75 -1.93
N VAL A 45 -6.66 3.82 -1.75
CA VAL A 45 -5.79 4.64 -2.61
C VAL A 45 -5.87 4.16 -4.06
N ARG A 46 -5.88 2.84 -4.30
CA ARG A 46 -6.05 2.30 -5.65
C ARG A 46 -7.37 2.72 -6.28
N SER A 47 -8.49 2.62 -5.56
CA SER A 47 -9.80 3.00 -6.09
C SER A 47 -9.91 4.51 -6.35
N LEU A 48 -9.28 5.34 -5.50
CA LEU A 48 -9.18 6.78 -5.71
C LEU A 48 -8.38 7.11 -6.97
N ILE A 49 -7.20 6.49 -7.15
CA ILE A 49 -6.37 6.69 -8.35
C ILE A 49 -7.14 6.25 -9.59
N GLN A 50 -7.81 5.10 -9.56
CA GLN A 50 -8.63 4.63 -10.68
C GLN A 50 -9.76 5.61 -11.01
N SER A 51 -10.44 6.16 -10.00
CA SER A 51 -11.50 7.17 -10.19
C SER A 51 -10.95 8.45 -10.83
N VAL A 52 -9.79 8.93 -10.37
CA VAL A 52 -9.14 10.13 -10.93
C VAL A 52 -8.68 9.87 -12.37
N LEU A 53 -7.97 8.78 -12.63
CA LEU A 53 -7.54 8.44 -14.00
C LEU A 53 -8.74 8.21 -14.93
N GLY A 54 -9.81 7.63 -14.42
CA GLY A 54 -11.10 7.50 -15.11
C GLY A 54 -11.67 8.86 -15.51
N SER A 55 -11.66 9.83 -14.60
CA SER A 55 -12.12 11.20 -14.89
C SER A 55 -11.28 11.93 -15.94
N MET A 56 -10.03 11.52 -16.14
CA MET A 56 -9.14 12.05 -17.17
C MET A 56 -9.23 11.29 -18.51
N GLY A 57 -10.22 10.41 -18.69
CA GLY A 57 -10.40 9.61 -19.91
C GLY A 57 -9.44 8.42 -20.04
N MET A 58 -8.65 8.12 -19.00
CA MET A 58 -7.66 7.03 -18.96
C MET A 58 -8.16 5.78 -18.23
N GLY A 59 -9.46 5.69 -17.94
CA GLY A 59 -10.07 4.62 -17.12
C GLY A 59 -10.00 3.20 -17.70
N GLY A 60 -9.57 3.04 -18.97
CA GLY A 60 -9.47 1.74 -19.65
C GLY A 60 -8.03 1.25 -19.92
N MET A 61 -6.99 1.94 -19.43
CA MET A 61 -5.58 1.65 -19.76
C MET A 61 -4.85 0.73 -18.77
N PHE A 62 -5.55 0.14 -17.79
CA PHE A 62 -4.99 -0.72 -16.73
C PHE A 62 -5.83 -1.96 -16.44
#